data_AF-A0A3C1H0L1-F1
#
_entry.id   AF-A0A3C1H0L1-F1
#
_cell.length_a   1.000
_cell.length_b   1.000
_cell.length_c   1.000
_cell.angle_alpha   90.00
_cell.angle_beta   90.00
_cell.angle_gamma   90.00
#
_symmetry.space_group_name_H-M   'P 1'
#
loop_
_entity.id
_entity.type
_entity.pdbx_description
1 polymer ?
#
loop_
_entity_poly.entity_id
_entity_poly.type
_entity_poly.pdbx_seq_one_letter_code
_entity_poly.pdbx_strand_id
1 'polypeptide(L)'
;DRFGDDLSLLEEYQKEFHALQACARTLNQLKKSEQEKMLRLKALQETITEIGELDPQPQEDVLLDEQYRIAARAEDTAEIAGTVCRMLTDGDENISDAIAAACEQLSRLTDAAPEADSLRERLRALNIELRDISDDISAYAGEQLSPAEFAKLNDRRNAVNTAALRYHTDADGLRQIYEDALKEVSAIESDSNRLHDLTAERSDRLHRVTELAKKLTAHRQQLAADFSRRVGEELAYLNMPRVQLSVALTQGKLTPTGMDHAEFLISANPGEPPKPIAQIASGGELSRMMLALKAVLAERDDIPTLIFDEIDTGVSGKAAQKIGLKLRQLSQHHQVICVTHLAQLATQATHHLLIEKHSTDTATSTAVTVLDRDARIREIARIMGGDDQSELLLQTAEAALDAASH
;
A
#
# COMPACT_ATOMS: atom_id res chain seq x y z
N ASP A 1 22.85 20.95 1.53
CA ASP A 1 22.05 20.81 2.76
C ASP A 1 22.90 20.94 4.01
N ARG A 2 23.74 19.97 4.38
CA ARG A 2 24.61 20.09 5.59
C ARG A 2 25.44 21.36 5.67
N PHE A 3 25.92 21.87 4.54
CA PHE A 3 26.64 23.15 4.46
C PHE A 3 25.85 24.36 5.00
N GLY A 4 24.51 24.32 4.94
CA GLY A 4 23.63 25.40 5.39
C GLY A 4 23.16 25.30 6.84
N ASP A 5 23.63 24.32 7.61
CA ASP A 5 23.33 24.08 9.05
C ASP A 5 21.85 23.93 9.44
N ASP A 6 20.93 23.99 8.48
CA ASP A 6 19.50 23.77 8.69
C ASP A 6 18.99 22.64 7.79
N LEU A 7 18.65 21.51 8.43
CA LEU A 7 18.05 20.35 7.78
C LEU A 7 16.52 20.31 7.94
N SER A 8 15.92 21.26 8.69
CA SER A 8 14.49 21.23 9.01
C SER A 8 13.61 21.19 7.75
N LEU A 9 13.96 21.96 6.72
CA LEU A 9 13.24 21.99 5.45
C LEU A 9 13.34 20.65 4.70
N LEU A 10 14.49 19.97 4.77
CA LEU A 10 14.67 18.63 4.18
C LEU A 10 13.87 17.58 4.96
N GLU A 11 13.87 17.65 6.29
CA GLU A 11 13.12 16.75 7.17
C GLU A 11 11.60 16.92 7.00
N GLU A 12 11.11 18.16 6.90
CA GLU A 12 9.71 18.46 6.60
C GLU A 12 9.31 17.89 5.24
N TYR A 13 10.13 18.12 4.21
CA TYR A 13 9.93 17.54 2.89
C TYR A 13 9.88 16.00 2.93
N GLN A 14 10.82 15.37 3.63
CA GLN A 14 10.90 13.91 3.75
C GLN A 14 9.65 13.34 4.42
N LYS A 15 9.19 13.96 5.50
CA LYS A 15 7.97 13.55 6.22
C LYS A 15 6.74 13.55 5.30
N GLU A 16 6.52 14.64 4.56
CA GLU A 16 5.40 14.75 3.63
C GLU A 16 5.55 13.82 2.42
N PHE A 17 6.77 13.63 1.91
CA PHE A 17 7.04 12.69 0.82
C PHE A 17 6.74 11.24 1.22
N HIS A 18 7.13 10.83 2.44
CA HIS A 18 6.82 9.51 2.97
C HIS A 18 5.31 9.32 3.18
N ALA A 19 4.60 10.35 3.68
CA ALA A 19 3.15 10.31 3.81
C ALA A 19 2.45 10.19 2.44
N LEU A 20 2.90 10.92 1.43
CA LEU A 20 2.42 10.81 0.05
C LEU A 20 2.62 9.40 -0.52
N GLN A 21 3.80 8.80 -0.30
CA GLN A 21 4.09 7.43 -0.73
C GLN A 21 3.20 6.39 -0.03
N ALA A 22 2.98 6.54 1.28
CA ALA A 22 2.09 5.67 2.03
C ALA A 22 0.65 5.74 1.50
N CYS A 23 0.12 6.96 1.31
CA CYS A 23 -1.21 7.18 0.74
C CYS A 23 -1.33 6.60 -0.67
N ALA A 24 -0.33 6.81 -1.54
CA ALA A 24 -0.31 6.25 -2.88
C ALA A 24 -0.29 4.70 -2.90
N ARG A 25 0.40 4.06 -1.95
CA ARG A 25 0.41 2.60 -1.81
C ARG A 25 -0.97 2.07 -1.42
N THR A 26 -1.61 2.67 -0.41
CA THR A 26 -2.96 2.28 0.03
C THR A 26 -3.99 2.48 -1.09
N LEU A 27 -3.90 3.59 -1.82
CA LEU A 27 -4.79 3.89 -2.94
C LEU A 27 -4.62 2.86 -4.07
N ASN A 28 -3.38 2.49 -4.42
CA ASN A 28 -3.13 1.46 -5.44
C ASN A 28 -3.65 0.07 -5.01
N GLN A 29 -3.57 -0.27 -3.72
CA GLN A 29 -4.14 -1.52 -3.19
C GLN A 29 -5.68 -1.54 -3.35
N LEU A 30 -6.36 -0.44 -3.02
CA LEU A 30 -7.82 -0.33 -3.19
C LEU A 30 -8.23 -0.38 -4.67
N LYS A 31 -7.52 0.35 -5.54
CA LYS A 31 -7.82 0.40 -6.99
C LYS A 31 -7.67 -0.93 -7.72
N LYS A 32 -6.75 -1.79 -7.28
CA LYS A 32 -6.49 -3.08 -7.94
C LYS A 32 -7.72 -4.01 -7.95
N SER A 33 -8.72 -3.73 -7.10
CA SER A 33 -9.96 -4.50 -6.98
C SER A 33 -11.23 -3.83 -7.52
N GLU A 34 -11.11 -2.63 -8.13
CA GLU A 34 -12.27 -1.77 -8.42
C GLU A 34 -13.20 -2.36 -9.51
N GLN A 35 -12.66 -2.92 -10.58
CA GLN A 35 -13.48 -3.54 -11.65
C GLN A 35 -14.22 -4.80 -11.16
N GLU A 36 -13.56 -5.63 -10.36
CA GLU A 36 -14.18 -6.83 -9.76
C GLU A 36 -15.28 -6.41 -8.77
N LYS A 37 -15.03 -5.39 -7.94
CA LYS A 37 -16.02 -4.82 -7.02
C LYS A 37 -17.24 -4.24 -7.73
N MET A 38 -17.07 -3.58 -8.87
CA MET A 38 -18.20 -3.01 -9.62
C MET A 38 -19.13 -4.10 -10.18
N LEU A 39 -18.57 -5.16 -10.75
CA LEU A 39 -19.35 -6.32 -11.23
C LEU A 39 -20.04 -7.04 -10.07
N ARG A 40 -19.32 -7.21 -8.95
CA ARG A 40 -19.86 -7.83 -7.73
C ARG A 40 -21.02 -7.02 -7.15
N LEU A 41 -20.88 -5.70 -7.06
CA LEU A 41 -21.91 -4.80 -6.53
C LEU A 41 -23.19 -4.86 -7.37
N LYS A 42 -23.08 -4.92 -8.70
CA LYS A 42 -24.24 -5.12 -9.58
C LYS A 42 -24.96 -6.45 -9.31
N ALA A 43 -24.22 -7.55 -9.21
CA ALA A 43 -24.80 -8.86 -8.92
C ALA A 43 -25.49 -8.89 -7.55
N LEU A 44 -24.88 -8.28 -6.51
CA LEU A 44 -25.47 -8.17 -5.18
C LEU A 44 -26.75 -7.33 -5.18
N GLN A 45 -26.81 -6.23 -5.92
CA GLN A 45 -28.01 -5.41 -6.06
C GLN A 45 -29.16 -6.16 -6.72
N GLU A 46 -28.87 -6.96 -7.74
CA GLU A 46 -29.86 -7.85 -8.36
C GLU A 46 -30.41 -8.87 -7.34
N THR A 47 -29.53 -9.52 -6.56
CA THR A 47 -29.93 -10.45 -5.49
C THR A 47 -30.75 -9.77 -4.39
N ILE A 48 -30.34 -8.59 -3.92
CA ILE A 48 -31.07 -7.82 -2.90
C ILE A 48 -32.46 -7.45 -3.40
N THR A 49 -32.58 -7.03 -4.66
CA THR A 49 -33.88 -6.67 -5.25
C THR A 49 -34.78 -7.90 -5.34
N GLU A 50 -34.28 -9.01 -5.89
CA GLU A 50 -35.05 -10.23 -6.07
C GLU A 50 -35.56 -10.82 -4.74
N ILE A 51 -34.67 -10.99 -3.76
CA ILE A 51 -35.04 -11.59 -2.48
C ILE A 51 -35.82 -10.59 -1.61
N GLY A 52 -35.48 -9.29 -1.69
CA GLY A 52 -36.16 -8.23 -0.95
C GLY A 52 -37.61 -8.02 -1.39
N GLU A 53 -37.90 -8.14 -2.70
CA GLU A 53 -39.29 -8.10 -3.21
C GLU A 53 -40.09 -9.33 -2.78
N LEU A 54 -39.44 -10.49 -2.66
CA LEU A 54 -40.06 -11.72 -2.16
C LEU A 54 -40.36 -11.64 -0.65
N ASP A 55 -39.51 -10.97 0.13
CA ASP A 55 -39.59 -10.84 1.60
C ASP A 55 -39.94 -12.17 2.29
N PRO A 56 -39.10 -13.22 2.13
CA PRO A 56 -39.37 -14.52 2.71
C PRO A 56 -39.38 -14.46 4.23
N GLN A 57 -40.36 -15.11 4.85
CA GLN A 57 -40.49 -15.19 6.31
C GLN A 57 -39.76 -16.43 6.86
N PRO A 58 -39.44 -16.44 8.17
CA PRO A 58 -38.78 -17.60 8.78
C PRO A 58 -39.62 -18.87 8.64
N GLN A 59 -39.00 -19.97 8.21
CA GLN A 59 -39.66 -21.27 7.97
C GLN A 59 -40.89 -21.21 7.05
N GLU A 60 -40.98 -20.18 6.19
CA GLU A 60 -42.17 -19.94 5.36
C GLU A 60 -42.42 -21.08 4.36
N ASP A 61 -41.38 -21.65 3.78
CA ASP A 61 -41.45 -22.80 2.88
C ASP A 61 -42.11 -24.02 3.55
N VAL A 62 -41.71 -24.34 4.79
CA VAL A 62 -42.28 -25.44 5.58
C VAL A 62 -43.75 -25.16 5.90
N LEU A 63 -44.07 -23.91 6.28
CA LEU A 63 -45.44 -23.51 6.61
C LEU A 63 -46.36 -23.55 5.39
N LEU A 64 -45.90 -23.06 4.24
CA LEU A 64 -46.66 -23.04 3.00
C LEU A 64 -46.88 -24.46 2.45
N ASP A 65 -45.88 -25.33 2.53
CA ASP A 65 -46.02 -26.74 2.14
C ASP A 65 -47.05 -27.46 3.00
N GLU A 66 -47.05 -27.22 4.32
CA GLU A 66 -48.02 -27.82 5.23
C GLU A 66 -49.44 -27.30 4.96
N GLN A 67 -49.61 -25.98 4.82
CA GLN A 67 -50.89 -25.36 4.51
C GLN A 67 -51.44 -25.86 3.16
N TYR A 68 -50.60 -25.95 2.13
CA TYR A 68 -50.99 -26.45 0.83
C TYR A 68 -51.43 -27.92 0.91
N ARG A 69 -50.68 -28.75 1.64
CA ARG A 69 -51.02 -30.17 1.83
C ARG A 69 -52.37 -30.35 2.52
N ILE A 70 -52.66 -29.55 3.54
CA ILE A 70 -53.96 -29.58 4.24
C ILE A 70 -55.07 -29.14 3.29
N ALA A 71 -54.88 -28.01 2.60
CA ALA A 71 -55.89 -27.46 1.70
C ALA A 71 -56.20 -28.38 0.51
N ALA A 72 -55.16 -28.94 -0.13
CA ALA A 72 -55.33 -29.87 -1.26
C ALA A 72 -56.08 -31.15 -0.83
N ARG A 73 -55.77 -31.68 0.36
CA ARG A 73 -56.51 -32.83 0.91
C ARG A 73 -57.97 -32.49 1.21
N ALA A 74 -58.25 -31.29 1.70
CA ALA A 74 -59.62 -30.85 1.94
C ALA A 74 -60.40 -30.74 0.62
N GLU A 75 -59.77 -30.23 -0.45
CA GLU A 75 -60.35 -30.16 -1.80
C GLU A 75 -60.63 -31.57 -2.36
N ASP A 76 -59.66 -32.49 -2.29
CA ASP A 76 -59.84 -33.89 -2.70
C ASP A 76 -60.99 -34.56 -1.93
N THR A 77 -61.04 -34.35 -0.60
CA THR A 77 -62.08 -34.93 0.26
C THR A 77 -63.46 -34.38 -0.09
N ALA A 78 -63.55 -33.07 -0.34
CA ALA A 78 -64.77 -32.41 -0.75
C ALA A 78 -65.28 -32.88 -2.11
N GLU A 79 -64.38 -33.07 -3.08
CA GLU A 79 -64.74 -33.57 -4.41
C GLU A 79 -65.29 -35.00 -4.32
N ILE A 80 -64.64 -35.87 -3.55
CA ILE A 80 -65.08 -37.25 -3.32
C ILE A 80 -66.43 -37.24 -2.60
N ALA A 81 -66.56 -36.52 -1.48
CA ALA A 81 -67.79 -36.44 -0.70
C ALA A 81 -68.95 -35.90 -1.55
N GLY A 82 -68.74 -34.82 -2.30
CA GLY A 82 -69.73 -34.24 -3.20
C GLY A 82 -70.11 -35.18 -4.35
N THR A 83 -69.17 -35.97 -4.86
CA THR A 83 -69.47 -36.99 -5.88
C THR A 83 -70.35 -38.09 -5.32
N VAL A 84 -70.06 -38.58 -4.11
CA VAL A 84 -70.88 -39.61 -3.46
C VAL A 84 -72.27 -39.06 -3.13
N CYS A 85 -72.38 -37.83 -2.59
CA CYS A 85 -73.68 -37.20 -2.32
C CYS A 85 -74.51 -37.05 -3.60
N ARG A 86 -73.91 -36.65 -4.73
CA ARG A 86 -74.60 -36.62 -6.03
C ARG A 86 -75.12 -37.99 -6.47
N MET A 87 -74.38 -39.07 -6.19
CA MET A 87 -74.83 -40.43 -6.53
C MET A 87 -75.97 -40.90 -5.60
N LEU A 88 -75.93 -40.54 -4.32
CA LEU A 88 -76.88 -41.01 -3.31
C LEU A 88 -78.18 -40.19 -3.31
N THR A 89 -78.09 -38.86 -3.31
CA THR A 89 -79.22 -37.96 -2.98
C THR A 89 -79.35 -36.72 -3.87
N ASP A 90 -78.25 -36.08 -4.29
CA ASP A 90 -78.30 -34.72 -4.85
C ASP A 90 -78.27 -34.64 -6.38
N GLY A 91 -77.98 -35.75 -7.07
CA GLY A 91 -77.90 -35.80 -8.53
C GLY A 91 -79.24 -35.98 -9.23
N ASP A 92 -79.32 -35.63 -10.52
CA ASP A 92 -80.55 -35.75 -11.32
C ASP A 92 -81.06 -37.20 -11.45
N GLU A 93 -80.14 -38.19 -11.43
CA GLU A 93 -80.45 -39.62 -11.37
C GLU A 93 -79.77 -40.24 -10.15
N ASN A 94 -80.36 -40.05 -8.96
CA ASN A 94 -79.80 -40.54 -7.69
C ASN A 94 -80.51 -41.82 -7.17
N ILE A 95 -79.82 -42.53 -6.28
CA ILE A 95 -80.32 -43.81 -5.73
C ILE A 95 -81.53 -43.59 -4.80
N SER A 96 -81.56 -42.51 -4.02
CA SER A 96 -82.67 -42.19 -3.13
C SER A 96 -83.99 -42.08 -3.90
N ASP A 97 -83.99 -41.37 -5.02
CA ASP A 97 -85.18 -41.14 -5.84
C ASP A 97 -85.62 -42.42 -6.55
N ALA A 98 -84.67 -43.26 -7.00
CA ALA A 98 -84.98 -44.58 -7.52
C ALA A 98 -85.64 -45.49 -6.48
N ILE A 99 -85.15 -45.49 -5.23
CA ILE A 99 -85.77 -46.25 -4.12
C ILE A 99 -87.15 -45.67 -3.77
N ALA A 100 -87.31 -44.35 -3.76
CA ALA A 100 -88.59 -43.69 -3.50
C ALA A 100 -89.63 -44.05 -4.58
N ALA A 101 -89.24 -44.03 -5.86
CA ALA A 101 -90.09 -44.46 -6.97
C ALA A 101 -90.46 -45.94 -6.87
N ALA A 102 -89.53 -46.81 -6.50
CA ALA A 102 -89.80 -48.23 -6.25
C ALA A 102 -90.78 -48.44 -5.08
N CYS A 103 -90.64 -47.66 -4.00
CA CYS A 103 -91.59 -47.67 -2.89
C CYS A 103 -93.01 -47.28 -3.33
N GLU A 104 -93.15 -46.28 -4.23
CA GLU A 104 -94.44 -45.88 -4.76
C GLU A 104 -95.10 -46.99 -5.57
N GLN A 105 -94.34 -47.68 -6.44
CA GLN A 105 -94.85 -48.82 -7.21
C GLN A 105 -95.25 -50.00 -6.30
N LEU A 106 -94.43 -50.31 -5.28
CA LEU A 106 -94.75 -51.34 -4.28
C LEU A 106 -95.98 -50.97 -3.44
N SER A 107 -96.24 -49.68 -3.22
CA SER A 107 -97.46 -49.24 -2.55
C SER A 107 -98.73 -49.59 -3.33
N ARG A 108 -98.67 -49.62 -4.67
CA ARG A 108 -99.78 -50.04 -5.53
C ARG A 108 -99.98 -51.56 -5.51
N LEU A 109 -98.89 -52.33 -5.28
CA LEU A 109 -98.93 -53.78 -5.16
C LEU A 109 -99.51 -54.25 -3.82
N THR A 110 -99.28 -53.48 -2.76
CA THR A 110 -99.74 -53.81 -1.40
C THR A 110 -101.25 -53.81 -1.27
N ASP A 111 -101.97 -53.05 -2.10
CA ASP A 111 -103.44 -53.07 -2.19
C ASP A 111 -103.99 -54.44 -2.64
N ALA A 112 -103.19 -55.21 -3.40
CA ALA A 112 -103.56 -56.54 -3.91
C ALA A 112 -102.89 -57.71 -3.15
N ALA A 113 -101.72 -57.48 -2.55
CA ALA A 113 -100.93 -58.47 -1.82
C ALA A 113 -100.36 -57.87 -0.53
N PRO A 114 -101.08 -57.98 0.61
CA PRO A 114 -100.68 -57.36 1.88
C PRO A 114 -99.29 -57.81 2.38
N GLU A 115 -98.86 -59.02 2.03
CA GLU A 115 -97.54 -59.59 2.37
C GLU A 115 -96.37 -58.78 1.80
N ALA A 116 -96.59 -58.05 0.69
CA ALA A 116 -95.58 -57.20 0.05
C ALA A 116 -95.26 -55.93 0.87
N ASP A 117 -96.05 -55.60 1.90
CA ASP A 117 -95.82 -54.40 2.70
C ASP A 117 -94.49 -54.45 3.47
N SER A 118 -94.12 -55.65 3.92
CA SER A 118 -92.83 -55.91 4.56
C SER A 118 -91.64 -55.53 3.66
N LEU A 119 -91.77 -55.69 2.33
CA LEU A 119 -90.74 -55.28 1.36
C LEU A 119 -90.72 -53.77 1.16
N ARG A 120 -91.89 -53.12 1.15
CA ARG A 120 -92.04 -51.66 1.09
C ARG A 120 -91.42 -50.97 2.31
N GLU A 121 -91.68 -51.47 3.51
CA GLU A 121 -91.07 -50.96 4.75
C GLU A 121 -89.55 -51.12 4.74
N ARG A 122 -89.03 -52.26 4.27
CA ARG A 122 -87.58 -52.48 4.12
C ARG A 122 -86.93 -51.49 3.15
N LEU A 123 -87.57 -51.18 2.02
CA LEU A 123 -87.06 -50.17 1.08
C LEU A 123 -87.14 -48.76 1.63
N ARG A 124 -88.20 -48.41 2.38
CA ARG A 124 -88.27 -47.12 3.09
C ARG A 124 -87.15 -46.98 4.12
N ALA A 125 -86.92 -48.02 4.92
CA ALA A 125 -85.82 -48.04 5.89
C ALA A 125 -84.45 -47.89 5.20
N LEU A 126 -84.24 -48.58 4.08
CA LEU A 126 -83.02 -48.43 3.27
C LEU A 126 -82.85 -47.00 2.75
N ASN A 127 -83.94 -46.34 2.34
CA ASN A 127 -83.87 -44.97 1.84
C ASN A 127 -83.52 -43.96 2.94
N ILE A 128 -84.01 -44.19 4.17
CA ILE A 128 -83.65 -43.37 5.33
C ILE A 128 -82.17 -43.56 5.63
N GLU A 129 -81.72 -44.82 5.75
CA GLU A 129 -80.31 -45.14 6.00
C GLU A 129 -79.38 -44.54 4.93
N LEU A 130 -79.79 -44.60 3.66
CA LEU A 130 -79.01 -44.04 2.55
C LEU A 130 -78.88 -42.51 2.64
N ARG A 131 -79.92 -41.82 3.09
CA ARG A 131 -79.88 -40.36 3.32
C ARG A 131 -79.01 -40.02 4.51
N ASP A 132 -79.12 -40.77 5.61
CA ASP A 132 -78.28 -40.59 6.79
C ASP A 132 -76.78 -40.78 6.44
N ILE A 133 -76.46 -41.82 5.66
CA ILE A 133 -75.09 -42.03 5.14
C ILE A 133 -74.64 -40.85 4.26
N SER A 134 -75.52 -40.30 3.41
CA SER A 134 -75.18 -39.14 2.58
C SER A 134 -74.91 -37.90 3.41
N ASP A 135 -75.70 -37.66 4.46
CA ASP A 135 -75.51 -36.53 5.37
C ASP A 135 -74.20 -36.68 6.15
N ASP A 136 -73.89 -37.89 6.65
CA ASP A 136 -72.61 -38.21 7.29
C ASP A 136 -71.43 -37.98 6.34
N ILE A 137 -71.54 -38.39 5.06
CA ILE A 137 -70.51 -38.17 4.04
C ILE A 137 -70.33 -36.69 3.73
N SER A 138 -71.41 -35.92 3.65
CA SER A 138 -71.36 -34.47 3.47
C SER A 138 -70.61 -33.78 4.61
N ALA A 139 -70.80 -34.28 5.85
CA ALA A 139 -70.09 -33.77 7.02
C ALA A 139 -68.57 -34.02 6.99
N TYR A 140 -68.06 -34.99 6.21
CA TYR A 140 -66.62 -35.20 6.03
C TYR A 140 -65.95 -34.13 5.17
N ALA A 141 -66.69 -33.33 4.40
CA ALA A 141 -66.13 -32.37 3.45
C ALA A 141 -65.38 -31.18 4.09
N GLY A 142 -65.47 -30.98 5.41
CA GLY A 142 -64.67 -30.01 6.18
C GLY A 142 -64.79 -28.54 5.72
N GLU A 143 -64.02 -27.65 6.35
CA GLU A 143 -63.85 -26.27 5.88
C GLU A 143 -62.83 -26.23 4.72
N GLN A 144 -63.21 -25.61 3.60
CA GLN A 144 -62.37 -25.43 2.42
C GLN A 144 -61.95 -23.97 2.28
N LEU A 145 -60.76 -23.77 1.73
CA LEU A 145 -60.38 -22.45 1.21
C LEU A 145 -61.24 -22.11 0.00
N SER A 146 -61.52 -20.82 -0.19
CA SER A 146 -62.09 -20.36 -1.45
C SER A 146 -61.08 -20.56 -2.60
N PRO A 147 -61.54 -20.71 -3.86
CA PRO A 147 -60.63 -20.85 -5.01
C PRO A 147 -59.59 -19.72 -5.12
N ALA A 148 -59.96 -18.50 -4.70
CA ALA A 148 -59.05 -17.36 -4.69
C ALA A 148 -57.98 -17.44 -3.59
N GLU A 149 -58.32 -18.00 -2.42
CA GLU A 149 -57.36 -18.22 -1.32
C GLU A 149 -56.38 -19.35 -1.65
N PHE A 150 -56.88 -20.46 -2.21
CA PHE A 150 -56.03 -21.56 -2.64
C PHE A 150 -55.04 -21.13 -3.74
N ALA A 151 -55.51 -20.35 -4.72
CA ALA A 151 -54.65 -19.79 -5.76
C ALA A 151 -53.54 -18.89 -5.17
N LYS A 152 -53.88 -17.99 -4.23
CA LYS A 152 -52.89 -17.15 -3.53
C LYS A 152 -51.85 -17.96 -2.76
N LEU A 153 -52.30 -19.00 -2.04
CA LEU A 153 -51.41 -19.90 -1.31
C LEU A 153 -50.42 -20.58 -2.26
N ASN A 154 -50.94 -21.13 -3.37
CA ASN A 154 -50.13 -21.81 -4.37
C ASN A 154 -49.16 -20.84 -5.08
N ASP A 155 -49.60 -19.64 -5.44
CA ASP A 155 -48.74 -18.61 -6.06
C ASP A 155 -47.61 -18.19 -5.13
N ARG A 156 -47.91 -17.94 -3.84
CA ARG A 156 -46.88 -17.61 -2.84
C ARG A 156 -45.89 -18.75 -2.65
N ARG A 157 -46.39 -19.98 -2.51
CA ARG A 157 -45.56 -21.19 -2.42
C ARG A 157 -44.64 -21.36 -3.63
N ASN A 158 -45.16 -21.15 -4.84
CA ASN A 158 -44.38 -21.26 -6.07
C ASN A 158 -43.32 -20.16 -6.17
N ALA A 159 -43.63 -18.93 -5.75
CA ALA A 159 -42.68 -17.82 -5.72
C ALA A 159 -41.49 -18.13 -4.79
N VAL A 160 -41.78 -18.57 -3.55
CA VAL A 160 -40.76 -18.96 -2.57
C VAL A 160 -39.93 -20.13 -3.08
N ASN A 161 -40.56 -21.20 -3.59
CA ASN A 161 -39.86 -22.38 -4.09
C ASN A 161 -39.00 -22.09 -5.33
N THR A 162 -39.44 -21.18 -6.22
CA THR A 162 -38.67 -20.79 -7.40
C THR A 162 -37.40 -20.05 -7.01
N ALA A 163 -37.49 -19.14 -6.05
CA ALA A 163 -36.32 -18.44 -5.50
C ALA A 163 -35.40 -19.40 -4.75
N ALA A 164 -35.94 -20.23 -3.86
CA ALA A 164 -35.23 -21.27 -3.12
C ALA A 164 -34.43 -22.20 -4.05
N LEU A 165 -35.03 -22.63 -5.16
CA LEU A 165 -34.36 -23.44 -6.18
C LEU A 165 -33.22 -22.70 -6.88
N ARG A 166 -33.43 -21.42 -7.24
CA ARG A 166 -32.42 -20.58 -7.91
C ARG A 166 -31.18 -20.37 -7.06
N TYR A 167 -31.38 -20.14 -5.76
CA TYR A 167 -30.30 -19.89 -4.79
C TYR A 167 -29.83 -21.17 -4.08
N HIS A 168 -30.39 -22.33 -4.43
CA HIS A 168 -30.07 -23.64 -3.87
C HIS A 168 -30.16 -23.68 -2.33
N THR A 169 -31.23 -23.12 -1.78
CA THR A 169 -31.42 -22.96 -0.34
C THR A 169 -32.90 -22.97 0.04
N ASP A 170 -33.22 -22.87 1.33
CA ASP A 170 -34.58 -22.77 1.87
C ASP A 170 -34.97 -21.31 2.15
N ALA A 171 -36.17 -21.08 2.71
CA ALA A 171 -36.64 -19.71 3.00
C ALA A 171 -35.70 -18.97 3.97
N ASP A 172 -35.19 -19.64 4.99
CA ASP A 172 -34.25 -19.05 5.95
C ASP A 172 -32.89 -18.75 5.31
N GLY A 173 -32.40 -19.60 4.41
CA GLY A 173 -31.18 -19.35 3.66
C GLY A 173 -31.31 -18.21 2.66
N LEU A 174 -32.48 -18.01 2.03
CA LEU A 174 -32.73 -16.81 1.21
C LEU A 174 -32.59 -15.53 2.05
N ARG A 175 -33.15 -15.52 3.26
CA ARG A 175 -33.02 -14.39 4.19
C ARG A 175 -31.56 -14.15 4.57
N GLN A 176 -30.81 -15.22 4.85
CA GLN A 176 -29.38 -15.12 5.16
C GLN A 176 -28.59 -14.54 3.98
N ILE A 177 -28.85 -15.00 2.75
CA ILE A 177 -28.22 -14.47 1.53
C ILE A 177 -28.53 -12.97 1.38
N TYR A 178 -29.77 -12.55 1.63
CA TYR A 178 -30.16 -11.14 1.57
C TYR A 178 -29.40 -10.29 2.60
N GLU A 179 -29.35 -10.73 3.86
CA GLU A 179 -28.62 -10.02 4.92
C GLU A 179 -27.12 -9.92 4.63
N ASP A 180 -26.52 -10.99 4.12
CA ASP A 180 -25.09 -11.02 3.80
C ASP A 180 -24.79 -10.15 2.58
N ALA A 181 -25.68 -10.13 1.58
CA ALA A 181 -25.57 -9.23 0.44
C ALA A 181 -25.64 -7.75 0.86
N LEU A 182 -26.56 -7.39 1.77
CA LEU A 182 -26.64 -6.02 2.32
C LEU A 182 -25.34 -5.61 3.04
N LYS A 183 -24.79 -6.50 3.87
CA LYS A 183 -23.51 -6.25 4.56
C LYS A 183 -22.36 -6.08 3.57
N GLU A 184 -22.30 -6.93 2.54
CA GLU A 184 -21.25 -6.88 1.51
C GLU A 184 -21.34 -5.58 0.69
N VAL A 185 -22.54 -5.16 0.28
CA VAL A 185 -22.75 -3.88 -0.42
C VAL A 185 -22.30 -2.70 0.44
N SER A 186 -22.70 -2.65 1.71
CA SER A 186 -22.28 -1.58 2.63
C SER A 186 -20.76 -1.50 2.79
N ALA A 187 -20.08 -2.64 2.86
CA ALA A 187 -18.62 -2.69 2.91
C ALA A 187 -17.96 -2.15 1.62
N ILE A 188 -18.49 -2.53 0.44
CA ILE A 188 -17.98 -2.05 -0.86
C ILE A 188 -18.21 -0.52 -1.02
N GLU A 189 -19.35 0.00 -0.57
CA GLU A 189 -19.65 1.44 -0.61
C GLU A 189 -18.72 2.24 0.33
N SER A 190 -18.48 1.73 1.54
CA SER A 190 -17.52 2.31 2.48
C SER A 190 -16.11 2.38 1.89
N ASP A 191 -15.66 1.31 1.23
CA ASP A 191 -14.38 1.28 0.52
C ASP A 191 -14.30 2.32 -0.61
N SER A 192 -15.42 2.55 -1.31
CA SER A 192 -15.51 3.53 -2.41
C SER A 192 -15.40 4.96 -1.88
N ASN A 193 -16.08 5.27 -0.77
CA ASN A 193 -15.92 6.55 -0.09
C ASN A 193 -14.48 6.76 0.40
N ARG A 194 -13.88 5.71 0.97
CA ARG A 194 -12.49 5.76 1.41
C ARG A 194 -11.52 5.99 0.25
N LEU A 195 -11.79 5.42 -0.93
CA LEU A 195 -11.01 5.65 -2.15
C LEU A 195 -11.11 7.11 -2.60
N HIS A 196 -12.31 7.70 -2.56
CA HIS A 196 -12.53 9.11 -2.86
C HIS A 196 -11.70 10.01 -1.93
N ASP A 197 -11.80 9.79 -0.62
CA ASP A 197 -11.06 10.56 0.39
C ASP A 197 -9.55 10.45 0.22
N LEU A 198 -9.03 9.23 0.01
CA LEU A 198 -7.60 9.00 -0.21
C LEU A 198 -7.11 9.63 -1.52
N THR A 199 -7.96 9.73 -2.53
CA THR A 199 -7.62 10.39 -3.79
C THR A 199 -7.46 11.90 -3.60
N ALA A 200 -8.38 12.53 -2.85
CA ALA A 200 -8.27 13.94 -2.47
C ALA A 200 -7.03 14.18 -1.59
N GLU A 201 -6.82 13.35 -0.57
CA GLU A 201 -5.65 13.43 0.31
C GLU A 201 -4.32 13.31 -0.46
N ARG A 202 -4.23 12.37 -1.41
CA ARG A 202 -3.06 12.22 -2.28
C ARG A 202 -2.79 13.49 -3.08
N SER A 203 -3.83 14.11 -3.63
CA SER A 203 -3.71 15.35 -4.42
C SER A 203 -3.16 16.49 -3.57
N ASP A 204 -3.72 16.69 -2.38
CA ASP A 204 -3.28 17.73 -1.45
C ASP A 204 -1.84 17.52 -0.98
N ARG A 205 -1.47 16.27 -0.65
CA ARG A 205 -0.10 15.91 -0.26
C ARG A 205 0.87 16.11 -1.41
N LEU A 206 0.49 15.74 -2.65
CA LEU A 206 1.34 15.97 -3.81
C LEU A 206 1.63 17.46 -3.98
N HIS A 207 0.60 18.31 -3.85
CA HIS A 207 0.77 19.76 -3.91
C HIS A 207 1.74 20.27 -2.84
N ARG A 208 1.55 19.86 -1.58
CA ARG A 208 2.44 20.24 -0.46
C ARG A 208 3.89 19.80 -0.68
N VAL A 209 4.10 18.54 -1.08
CA VAL A 209 5.43 18.00 -1.38
C VAL A 209 6.09 18.75 -2.53
N THR A 210 5.35 19.11 -3.58
CA THR A 210 5.86 19.92 -4.69
C THR A 210 6.27 21.32 -4.25
N GLU A 211 5.48 21.98 -3.40
CA GLU A 211 5.84 23.31 -2.88
C GLU A 211 7.06 23.25 -1.96
N LEU A 212 7.16 22.23 -1.10
CA LEU A 212 8.36 22.00 -0.27
C LEU A 212 9.59 21.70 -1.13
N ALA A 213 9.44 20.90 -2.19
CA ALA A 213 10.53 20.64 -3.13
C ALA A 213 11.05 21.93 -3.79
N LYS A 214 10.15 22.83 -4.23
CA LYS A 214 10.53 24.14 -4.80
C LYS A 214 11.28 25.01 -3.79
N LYS A 215 10.80 25.06 -2.55
CA LYS A 215 11.49 25.79 -1.46
C LYS A 215 12.88 25.22 -1.23
N LEU A 216 13.01 23.89 -1.22
CA LEU A 216 14.29 23.20 -1.06
C LEU A 216 15.25 23.52 -2.20
N THR A 217 14.78 23.54 -3.45
CA THR A 217 15.58 23.94 -4.61
C THR A 217 16.08 25.38 -4.48
N ALA A 218 15.21 26.33 -4.12
CA ALA A 218 15.59 27.73 -3.96
C ALA A 218 16.64 27.91 -2.86
N HIS A 219 16.47 27.22 -1.72
CA HIS A 219 17.44 27.21 -0.64
C HIS A 219 18.79 26.62 -1.09
N ARG A 220 18.76 25.49 -1.82
CA ARG A 220 19.97 24.85 -2.36
C ARG A 220 20.70 25.72 -3.37
N GLN A 221 20.00 26.52 -4.18
CA GLN A 221 20.63 27.47 -5.10
C GLN A 221 21.42 28.55 -4.35
N GLN A 222 20.87 29.07 -3.24
CA GLN A 222 21.56 30.03 -2.38
C GLN A 222 22.78 29.41 -1.72
N LEU A 223 22.62 28.20 -1.15
CA LEU A 223 23.73 27.46 -0.54
C LEU A 223 24.82 27.10 -1.56
N ALA A 224 24.44 26.69 -2.77
CA ALA A 224 25.36 26.39 -3.85
C ALA A 224 26.23 27.60 -4.22
N ALA A 225 25.63 28.78 -4.33
CA ALA A 225 26.35 30.02 -4.63
C ALA A 225 27.34 30.39 -3.53
N ASP A 226 26.93 30.32 -2.25
CA ASP A 226 27.80 30.62 -1.12
C ASP A 226 28.93 29.57 -0.97
N PHE A 227 28.60 28.29 -1.14
CA PHE A 227 29.56 27.20 -1.14
C PHE A 227 30.62 27.39 -2.21
N SER A 228 30.20 27.63 -3.46
CA SER A 228 31.09 27.91 -4.59
C SER A 228 32.03 29.09 -4.32
N ARG A 229 31.51 30.18 -3.73
CA ARG A 229 32.32 31.35 -3.37
C ARG A 229 33.38 31.01 -2.33
N ARG A 230 33.00 30.36 -1.22
CA ARG A 230 33.94 29.98 -0.14
C ARG A 230 35.01 29.01 -0.62
N VAL A 231 34.63 28.03 -1.45
CA VAL A 231 35.60 27.10 -2.06
C VAL A 231 36.53 27.85 -3.02
N GLY A 232 36.01 28.80 -3.78
CA GLY A 232 36.84 29.67 -4.65
C GLY A 232 37.89 30.48 -3.87
N GLU A 233 37.53 31.00 -2.69
CA GLU A 233 38.47 31.70 -1.79
C GLU A 233 39.58 30.77 -1.30
N GLU A 234 39.22 29.53 -0.92
CA GLU A 234 40.19 28.50 -0.51
C GLU A 234 41.11 28.06 -1.67
N LEU A 235 40.55 27.88 -2.87
CA LEU A 235 41.34 27.56 -4.08
C LEU A 235 42.33 28.70 -4.42
N ALA A 236 41.90 29.95 -4.33
CA ALA A 236 42.77 31.10 -4.53
C ALA A 236 43.88 31.16 -3.48
N TYR A 237 43.57 30.86 -2.21
CA TYR A 237 44.57 30.74 -1.15
C TYR A 237 45.61 29.66 -1.49
N LEU A 238 45.18 28.49 -1.96
CA LEU A 238 46.02 27.35 -2.37
C LEU A 238 46.73 27.54 -3.73
N ASN A 239 46.88 28.79 -4.20
CA ASN A 239 47.58 29.14 -5.43
C ASN A 239 46.91 28.63 -6.72
N MET A 240 45.58 28.45 -6.70
CA MET A 240 44.75 28.05 -7.84
C MET A 240 43.65 29.10 -8.15
N PRO A 241 43.98 30.41 -8.31
CA PRO A 241 42.98 31.49 -8.44
C PRO A 241 42.17 31.45 -9.75
N ARG A 242 42.61 30.64 -10.71
CA ARG A 242 41.97 30.46 -12.02
C ARG A 242 40.91 29.36 -12.04
N VAL A 243 40.92 28.50 -11.01
CA VAL A 243 39.99 27.38 -10.91
C VAL A 243 38.68 27.86 -10.33
N GLN A 244 37.59 27.52 -11.00
CA GLN A 244 36.24 27.88 -10.58
C GLN A 244 35.45 26.62 -10.27
N LEU A 245 34.78 26.63 -9.12
CA LEU A 245 33.84 25.58 -8.72
C LEU A 245 32.40 26.10 -8.85
N SER A 246 31.55 25.36 -9.54
CA SER A 246 30.11 25.62 -9.63
C SER A 246 29.32 24.37 -9.27
N VAL A 247 28.24 24.51 -8.51
CA VAL A 247 27.31 23.40 -8.25
C VAL A 247 26.13 23.54 -9.21
N ALA A 248 26.01 22.60 -10.15
CA ALA A 248 24.86 22.53 -11.04
C ALA A 248 23.71 21.80 -10.36
N LEU A 249 22.52 22.42 -10.37
CA LEU A 249 21.28 21.82 -9.86
C LEU A 249 20.34 21.60 -11.04
N THR A 250 20.05 20.33 -11.35
CA THR A 250 19.08 19.94 -12.37
C THR A 250 17.83 19.36 -11.73
N GLN A 251 16.65 19.75 -12.19
CA GLN A 251 15.39 19.28 -11.62
C GLN A 251 14.92 17.99 -12.29
N GLY A 252 14.48 17.03 -11.49
CA GLY A 252 13.94 15.74 -11.92
C GLY A 252 12.62 15.40 -11.25
N LYS A 253 12.39 14.10 -11.02
CA LYS A 253 11.20 13.62 -10.29
C LYS A 253 11.36 13.89 -8.80
N LEU A 254 10.25 13.93 -8.07
CA LEU A 254 10.25 13.94 -6.61
C LEU A 254 10.87 12.63 -6.09
N THR A 255 11.91 12.75 -5.28
CA THR A 255 12.61 11.65 -4.61
C THR A 255 12.63 11.89 -3.09
N PRO A 256 13.07 10.93 -2.25
CA PRO A 256 13.21 11.17 -0.82
C PRO A 256 14.13 12.34 -0.44
N THR A 257 14.98 12.82 -1.34
CA THR A 257 15.93 13.91 -1.09
C THR A 257 15.57 15.20 -1.84
N GLY A 258 14.35 15.32 -2.36
CA GLY A 258 13.89 16.49 -3.12
C GLY A 258 13.73 16.19 -4.61
N MET A 259 13.69 17.24 -5.42
CA MET A 259 13.63 17.12 -6.89
C MET A 259 14.92 17.54 -7.59
N ASP A 260 15.96 17.90 -6.84
CA ASP A 260 17.23 18.34 -7.41
C ASP A 260 18.23 17.19 -7.52
N HIS A 261 18.93 17.15 -8.65
CA HIS A 261 20.19 16.44 -8.81
C HIS A 261 21.32 17.47 -8.79
N ALA A 262 22.19 17.36 -7.79
CA ALA A 262 23.33 18.24 -7.60
C ALA A 262 24.60 17.62 -8.16
N GLU A 263 25.30 18.35 -9.02
CA GLU A 263 26.58 17.94 -9.60
C GLU A 263 27.64 19.02 -9.36
N PHE A 264 28.79 18.62 -8.82
CA PHE A 264 29.92 19.52 -8.62
C PHE A 264 30.74 19.60 -9.91
N LEU A 265 30.76 20.80 -10.50
CA LEU A 265 31.49 21.08 -11.72
C LEU A 265 32.68 22.00 -11.44
N ILE A 266 33.77 21.79 -12.17
CA ILE A 266 35.00 22.57 -12.08
C ILE A 266 35.43 23.02 -13.47
N SER A 267 35.89 24.26 -13.55
CA SER A 267 36.65 24.78 -14.69
C SER A 267 38.06 25.10 -14.24
N ALA A 268 39.07 24.45 -14.85
CA ALA A 268 40.47 24.62 -14.47
C ALA A 268 41.08 25.93 -15.00
N ASN A 269 40.62 26.37 -16.18
CA ASN A 269 41.09 27.58 -16.84
C ASN A 269 39.94 28.52 -17.22
N PRO A 270 40.14 29.85 -17.12
CA PRO A 270 39.16 30.82 -17.60
C PRO A 270 38.81 30.57 -19.08
N GLY A 271 37.52 30.45 -19.37
CA GLY A 271 37.01 30.21 -20.72
C GLY A 271 36.80 28.74 -21.09
N GLU A 272 37.24 27.78 -20.27
CA GLU A 272 36.87 26.37 -20.44
C GLU A 272 35.49 26.07 -19.83
N PRO A 273 34.65 25.25 -20.48
CA PRO A 273 33.37 24.85 -19.92
C PRO A 273 33.60 24.00 -18.66
N PRO A 274 32.82 24.23 -17.59
CA PRO A 274 32.96 23.46 -16.35
C PRO A 274 32.57 22.00 -16.59
N LYS A 275 33.36 21.07 -16.03
CA LYS A 275 33.18 19.61 -16.16
C LYS A 275 32.99 18.97 -14.79
N PRO A 276 32.36 17.79 -14.71
CA PRO A 276 32.22 17.06 -13.45
C PRO A 276 33.60 16.81 -12.81
N ILE A 277 33.70 17.01 -11.49
CA ILE A 277 34.96 16.83 -10.73
C ILE A 277 35.60 15.45 -10.97
N ALA A 278 34.78 14.42 -11.18
CA ALA A 278 35.23 13.05 -11.45
C ALA A 278 35.96 12.89 -12.79
N GLN A 279 35.84 13.84 -13.72
CA GLN A 279 36.46 13.78 -15.05
C GLN A 279 37.78 14.57 -15.13
N ILE A 280 38.27 15.09 -14.00
CA ILE A 280 39.53 15.83 -13.95
C ILE A 280 40.70 14.84 -13.94
N ALA A 281 41.67 15.06 -14.83
CA ALA A 281 42.74 14.09 -15.12
C ALA A 281 44.04 14.28 -14.29
N SER A 282 44.19 15.35 -13.50
CA SER A 282 45.42 15.66 -12.75
C SER A 282 45.29 15.33 -11.26
N GLY A 283 46.04 14.33 -10.77
CA GLY A 283 45.99 13.85 -9.38
C GLY A 283 46.30 14.93 -8.35
N GLY A 284 47.42 15.63 -8.51
CA GLY A 284 47.83 16.68 -7.56
C GLY A 284 46.93 17.92 -7.53
N GLU A 285 46.35 18.31 -8.67
CA GLU A 285 45.35 19.39 -8.69
C GLU A 285 44.06 18.95 -8.02
N LEU A 286 43.61 17.72 -8.27
CA LEU A 286 42.41 17.15 -7.66
C LEU A 286 42.56 17.06 -6.13
N SER A 287 43.70 16.61 -5.63
CA SER A 287 43.96 16.55 -4.18
C SER A 287 43.91 17.93 -3.52
N ARG A 288 44.43 18.98 -4.18
CA ARG A 288 44.31 20.37 -3.68
C ARG A 288 42.88 20.90 -3.75
N MET A 289 42.13 20.55 -4.80
CA MET A 289 40.72 20.91 -4.91
C MET A 289 39.88 20.22 -3.82
N MET A 290 40.16 18.96 -3.54
CA MET A 290 39.53 18.24 -2.43
C MET A 290 39.92 18.85 -1.07
N LEU A 291 41.16 19.31 -0.89
CA LEU A 291 41.56 20.03 0.32
C LEU A 291 40.74 21.32 0.50
N ALA A 292 40.56 22.12 -0.55
CA ALA A 292 39.72 23.32 -0.50
C ALA A 292 38.27 22.99 -0.13
N LEU A 293 37.70 21.96 -0.75
CA LEU A 293 36.34 21.49 -0.45
C LEU A 293 36.20 21.03 1.00
N LYS A 294 37.13 20.20 1.48
CA LYS A 294 37.15 19.68 2.85
C LYS A 294 37.39 20.77 3.88
N ALA A 295 38.21 21.78 3.55
CA ALA A 295 38.41 22.92 4.43
C ALA A 295 37.11 23.72 4.67
N VAL A 296 36.32 23.95 3.62
CA VAL A 296 35.01 24.63 3.75
C VAL A 296 33.99 23.79 4.55
N LEU A 297 34.14 22.47 4.51
CA LEU A 297 33.27 21.51 5.20
C LEU A 297 33.84 20.99 6.52
N ALA A 298 34.99 21.50 6.99
CA ALA A 298 35.78 20.85 8.05
C ALA A 298 34.99 20.62 9.35
N GLU A 299 34.12 21.56 9.74
CA GLU A 299 33.30 21.47 10.95
C GLU A 299 32.02 20.63 10.78
N ARG A 300 31.69 20.23 9.53
CA ARG A 300 30.40 19.67 9.13
C ARG A 300 30.51 18.32 8.40
N ASP A 301 31.73 17.82 8.27
CA ASP A 301 32.04 16.55 7.63
C ASP A 301 32.14 15.46 8.71
N ASP A 302 31.47 14.33 8.49
CA ASP A 302 31.43 13.23 9.46
C ASP A 302 32.60 12.25 9.28
N ILE A 303 33.46 12.47 8.27
CA ILE A 303 34.56 11.55 7.92
C ILE A 303 35.76 11.80 8.83
N PRO A 304 36.08 10.92 9.78
CA PRO A 304 37.07 11.21 10.82
C PRO A 304 38.52 11.24 10.36
N THR A 305 38.85 10.54 9.25
CA THR A 305 40.21 10.42 8.73
C THR A 305 40.23 10.72 7.24
N LEU A 306 41.12 11.61 6.83
CA LEU A 306 41.33 12.07 5.46
C LEU A 306 42.76 11.74 5.02
N ILE A 307 42.89 11.12 3.85
CA ILE A 307 44.18 10.80 3.24
C ILE A 307 44.34 11.65 1.99
N PHE A 308 45.40 12.45 1.94
CA PHE A 308 45.78 13.23 0.77
C PHE A 308 47.04 12.64 0.15
N ASP A 309 46.93 12.24 -1.11
CA ASP A 309 48.05 11.75 -1.93
C ASP A 309 48.41 12.79 -2.99
N GLU A 310 49.68 12.87 -3.36
CA GLU A 310 50.21 13.78 -4.39
C GLU A 310 49.84 15.28 -4.23
N ILE A 311 49.49 15.73 -3.03
CA ILE A 311 49.02 17.11 -2.82
C ILE A 311 50.13 18.15 -3.05
N ASP A 312 51.39 17.71 -2.94
CA ASP A 312 52.61 18.48 -3.16
C ASP A 312 53.12 18.42 -4.62
N THR A 313 52.42 17.73 -5.52
CA THR A 313 52.81 17.65 -6.94
C THR A 313 52.71 19.01 -7.62
N GLY A 314 53.83 19.46 -8.20
CA GLY A 314 53.91 20.68 -9.01
C GLY A 314 53.86 21.99 -8.20
N VAL A 315 54.09 21.94 -6.89
CA VAL A 315 54.10 23.11 -6.00
C VAL A 315 55.40 23.21 -5.20
N SER A 316 55.82 24.43 -4.88
CA SER A 316 57.03 24.68 -4.09
C SER A 316 56.95 26.00 -3.34
N GLY A 317 57.88 26.22 -2.40
CA GLY A 317 58.02 27.47 -1.65
C GLY A 317 56.73 27.88 -0.93
N LYS A 318 56.26 29.11 -1.19
CA LYS A 318 55.07 29.68 -0.53
C LYS A 318 53.79 28.87 -0.80
N ALA A 319 53.65 28.27 -1.98
CA ALA A 319 52.46 27.46 -2.30
C ALA A 319 52.41 26.19 -1.43
N ALA A 320 53.54 25.50 -1.29
CA ALA A 320 53.68 24.34 -0.42
C ALA A 320 53.41 24.69 1.06
N GLN A 321 53.95 25.81 1.53
CA GLN A 321 53.69 26.28 2.90
C GLN A 321 52.20 26.52 3.17
N LYS A 322 51.48 27.16 2.23
CA LYS A 322 50.04 27.39 2.37
C LYS A 322 49.23 26.09 2.42
N ILE A 323 49.61 25.09 1.62
CA ILE A 323 49.00 23.75 1.66
C ILE A 323 49.23 23.11 3.04
N GLY A 324 50.46 23.13 3.55
CA GLY A 324 50.79 22.63 4.87
C GLY A 324 49.97 23.30 5.99
N LEU A 325 49.84 24.63 5.96
CA LEU A 325 49.02 25.38 6.91
C LEU A 325 47.54 24.98 6.83
N LYS A 326 47.01 24.74 5.62
CA LYS A 326 45.62 24.34 5.44
C LYS A 326 45.36 22.89 5.88
N LEU A 327 46.30 21.97 5.63
CA LEU A 327 46.27 20.61 6.19
C LEU A 327 46.32 20.65 7.72
N ARG A 328 47.15 21.51 8.31
CA ARG A 328 47.22 21.74 9.76
C ARG A 328 45.89 22.25 10.31
N GLN A 329 45.27 23.24 9.66
CA GLN A 329 43.96 23.75 10.04
C GLN A 329 42.90 22.63 9.99
N LEU A 330 42.85 21.87 8.90
CA LEU A 330 41.92 20.75 8.74
C LEU A 330 42.14 19.67 9.82
N SER A 331 43.40 19.48 10.25
CA SER A 331 43.77 18.50 11.28
C SER A 331 43.23 18.81 12.68
N GLN A 332 42.69 20.02 12.89
CA GLN A 332 42.03 20.39 14.15
C GLN A 332 40.68 19.67 14.32
N HIS A 333 40.07 19.27 13.22
CA HIS A 333 38.76 18.59 13.20
C HIS A 333 38.87 17.12 12.76
N HIS A 334 39.87 16.79 11.93
CA HIS A 334 40.01 15.48 11.31
C HIS A 334 41.41 14.92 11.51
N GLN A 335 41.57 13.60 11.48
CA GLN A 335 42.89 13.02 11.30
C GLN A 335 43.31 13.17 9.83
N VAL A 336 44.39 13.89 9.57
CA VAL A 336 44.91 14.10 8.21
C VAL A 336 46.20 13.31 8.02
N ILE A 337 46.23 12.44 7.02
CA ILE A 337 47.41 11.67 6.61
C ILE A 337 47.85 12.19 5.24
N CYS A 338 49.11 12.57 5.12
CA CYS A 338 49.71 13.04 3.88
C CYS A 338 51.08 12.39 3.72
N VAL A 339 51.37 11.91 2.53
CA VAL A 339 52.73 11.54 2.12
C VAL A 339 53.32 12.74 1.41
N THR A 340 54.53 13.16 1.79
CA THR A 340 55.16 14.34 1.18
C THR A 340 56.67 14.21 1.14
N HIS A 341 57.27 14.86 0.15
CA HIS A 341 58.71 15.04 0.02
C HIS A 341 59.12 16.50 0.26
N LEU A 342 58.19 17.37 0.68
CA LEU A 342 58.44 18.79 0.90
C LEU A 342 58.57 19.10 2.40
N ALA A 343 59.71 19.66 2.79
CA ALA A 343 59.97 20.12 4.15
C ALA A 343 58.90 21.11 4.67
N GLN A 344 58.36 21.94 3.78
CA GLN A 344 57.31 22.92 4.12
C GLN A 344 56.00 22.27 4.56
N LEU A 345 55.68 21.05 4.09
CA LEU A 345 54.51 20.31 4.55
C LEU A 345 54.85 19.49 5.79
N ALA A 346 56.00 18.78 5.77
CA ALA A 346 56.42 17.92 6.86
C ALA A 346 56.62 18.68 8.19
N THR A 347 57.04 19.96 8.14
CA THR A 347 57.14 20.83 9.31
C THR A 347 55.80 21.09 10.00
N GLN A 348 54.69 21.08 9.26
CA GLN A 348 53.34 21.37 9.77
C GLN A 348 52.69 20.16 10.47
N ALA A 349 53.27 18.96 10.34
CA ALA A 349 52.71 17.75 10.89
C ALA A 349 52.81 17.72 12.43
N THR A 350 51.76 17.24 13.10
CA THR A 350 51.81 16.94 14.55
C THR A 350 52.67 15.70 14.81
N HIS A 351 52.56 14.69 13.94
CA HIS A 351 53.32 13.45 13.99
C HIS A 351 54.03 13.27 12.65
N HIS A 352 55.34 13.00 12.69
CA HIS A 352 56.14 12.79 11.49
C HIS A 352 56.59 11.33 11.44
N LEU A 353 56.16 10.62 10.41
CA LEU A 353 56.55 9.24 10.13
C LEU A 353 57.60 9.23 9.03
N LEU A 354 58.75 8.63 9.30
CA LEU A 354 59.77 8.36 8.29
C LEU A 354 59.52 6.98 7.69
N ILE A 355 59.50 6.90 6.36
CA ILE A 355 59.34 5.64 5.62
C ILE A 355 60.66 5.33 4.93
N GLU A 356 61.28 4.21 5.29
CA GLU A 356 62.57 3.79 4.75
C GLU A 356 62.46 2.42 4.09
N LYS A 357 63.10 2.28 2.92
CA LYS A 357 63.15 1.02 2.18
C LYS A 357 64.50 0.35 2.41
N HIS A 358 64.49 -0.81 3.05
CA HIS A 358 65.66 -1.60 3.33
C HIS A 358 65.72 -2.75 2.32
N SER A 359 66.69 -2.70 1.41
CA SER A 359 66.90 -3.74 0.41
C SER A 359 68.09 -4.60 0.79
N THR A 360 67.90 -5.92 0.82
CA THR A 360 68.97 -6.92 0.80
C THR A 360 69.01 -7.60 -0.58
N ASP A 361 70.01 -8.44 -0.84
CA ASP A 361 70.13 -9.18 -2.11
C ASP A 361 68.94 -10.14 -2.38
N THR A 362 68.13 -10.45 -1.36
CA THR A 362 67.05 -11.46 -1.45
C THR A 362 65.66 -10.93 -1.11
N ALA A 363 65.55 -9.74 -0.49
CA ALA A 363 64.25 -9.17 -0.13
C ALA A 363 64.33 -7.65 0.03
N THR A 364 63.18 -6.99 -0.12
CA THR A 364 63.02 -5.60 0.27
C THR A 364 61.95 -5.49 1.34
N SER A 365 62.27 -4.87 2.48
CA SER A 365 61.32 -4.49 3.51
C SER A 365 61.17 -2.96 3.59
N THR A 366 60.00 -2.50 4.04
CA THR A 366 59.75 -1.08 4.31
C THR A 366 59.53 -0.91 5.82
N ALA A 367 60.31 -0.03 6.44
CA ALA A 367 60.19 0.34 7.84
C ALA A 367 59.48 1.69 7.96
N VAL A 368 58.64 1.84 8.99
CA VAL A 368 57.97 3.11 9.33
C VAL A 368 58.32 3.45 10.77
N THR A 369 58.99 4.58 10.97
CA THR A 369 59.47 5.04 12.28
C THR A 369 58.82 6.37 12.64
N VAL A 370 58.27 6.48 13.86
CA VAL A 370 57.80 7.75 14.41
C VAL A 370 59.01 8.57 14.84
N LEU A 371 59.12 9.80 14.35
CA LEU A 371 60.25 10.69 14.67
C LEU A 371 59.97 11.53 15.91
N ASP A 372 60.92 11.54 16.85
CA ASP A 372 60.98 12.52 17.93
C ASP A 372 61.45 13.90 17.42
N ARG A 373 61.51 14.92 18.29
CA ARG A 373 61.85 16.30 17.88
C ARG A 373 63.22 16.38 17.19
N ASP A 374 64.25 15.74 17.75
CA ASP A 374 65.60 15.82 17.21
C ASP A 374 65.72 15.06 15.89
N ALA A 375 65.07 13.89 15.77
CA ALA A 375 65.00 13.13 14.54
C ALA A 375 64.20 13.88 13.46
N ARG A 376 63.13 14.61 13.85
CA ARG A 376 62.41 15.51 12.93
C ARG A 376 63.30 16.62 12.42
N ILE A 377 64.10 17.29 13.25
CA ILE A 377 65.02 18.36 12.81
C ILE A 377 65.99 17.81 11.77
N ARG A 378 66.63 16.66 12.06
CA ARG A 378 67.54 15.99 11.12
C ARG A 378 66.85 15.62 9.82
N GLU A 379 65.65 15.07 9.88
CA GLU A 379 64.92 14.67 8.68
C GLU A 379 64.49 15.87 7.83
N ILE A 380 63.99 16.94 8.45
CA ILE A 380 63.67 18.18 7.74
C ILE A 380 64.92 18.78 7.11
N ALA A 381 66.06 18.81 7.81
CA ALA A 381 67.33 19.26 7.25
C ALA A 381 67.76 18.39 6.05
N ARG A 382 67.58 17.07 6.13
CA ARG A 382 67.82 16.13 5.02
C ARG A 382 66.96 16.43 3.81
N ILE A 383 65.66 16.67 4.01
CA ILE A 383 64.73 17.02 2.92
C ILE A 383 65.10 18.37 2.29
N MET A 384 65.59 19.34 3.09
CA MET A 384 65.96 20.67 2.60
C MET A 384 67.31 20.72 1.86
N GLY A 385 68.32 20.00 2.35
CA GLY A 385 69.72 20.13 1.90
C GLY A 385 70.38 18.85 1.37
N GLY A 386 69.69 17.72 1.40
CA GLY A 386 70.27 16.41 1.08
C GLY A 386 71.03 15.79 2.25
N ASP A 387 71.89 14.81 1.96
CA ASP A 387 72.56 14.00 3.00
C ASP A 387 73.68 14.75 3.76
N ASP A 388 74.16 15.88 3.23
CA ASP A 388 75.19 16.71 3.86
C ASP A 388 74.57 17.78 4.79
N GLN A 389 74.31 17.38 6.03
CA GLN A 389 73.64 18.21 7.04
C GLN A 389 74.63 19.16 7.73
N SER A 390 74.85 20.33 7.14
CA SER A 390 75.58 21.41 7.82
C SER A 390 74.84 21.89 9.08
N GLU A 391 75.59 22.41 10.06
CA GLU A 391 75.02 22.98 11.30
C GLU A 391 73.99 24.09 11.01
N LEU A 392 74.20 24.88 9.97
CA LEU A 392 73.27 25.92 9.52
C LEU A 392 71.94 25.34 9.01
N LEU A 393 71.97 24.19 8.32
CA LEU A 393 70.75 23.52 7.85
C LEU A 393 69.93 22.97 9.02
N LEU A 394 70.59 22.41 10.04
CA LEU A 394 69.93 21.95 11.26
C LEU A 394 69.26 23.11 12.01
N GLN A 395 69.95 24.24 12.17
CA GLN A 395 69.38 25.44 12.78
C GLN A 395 68.17 25.98 11.98
N THR A 396 68.26 25.93 10.65
CA THR A 396 67.14 26.35 9.78
C THR A 396 65.94 25.42 9.91
N ALA A 397 66.17 24.10 9.97
CA ALA A 397 65.14 23.10 10.15
C ALA A 397 64.46 23.21 11.52
N GLU A 398 65.23 23.43 12.59
CA GLU A 398 64.72 23.68 13.94
C GLU A 398 63.84 24.93 13.97
N ALA A 399 64.33 26.06 13.44
CA ALA A 399 63.56 27.30 13.36
C ALA A 399 62.25 27.13 12.57
N ALA A 400 62.25 26.33 11.50
CA ALA A 400 61.04 26.05 10.71
C ALA A 400 60.01 25.19 11.48
N LEU A 401 60.48 24.22 12.28
CA LEU A 401 59.61 23.40 13.14
C LEU A 401 59.02 24.22 14.29
N ASP A 402 59.82 25.09 14.91
CA ASP A 402 59.36 25.95 15.99
C ASP A 402 58.32 26.97 15.49
N ALA A 403 58.55 27.56 14.30
CA ALA A 403 57.60 28.46 13.66
C ALA A 403 56.27 27.78 13.27
N ALA A 404 56.26 26.46 13.06
CA ALA A 404 55.06 25.67 12.75
C ALA A 404 54.30 25.18 14.00
N SER A 405 54.93 25.28 15.18
CA SER A 405 54.35 24.84 16.46
C SER A 405 53.51 25.92 17.14
N HIS A 406 53.60 27.16 16.65
CA HIS A 406 52.77 28.32 17.01
C HIS A 406 51.72 28.57 15.93
#